data_AF-A0A962GE83-F1
#
_entry.id   AF-A0A962GE83-F1
#
_cell.length_a   1.000
_cell.length_b   1.000
_cell.length_c   1.000
_cell.angle_alpha   90.00
_cell.angle_beta   90.00
_cell.angle_gamma   90.00
#
_symmetry.space_group_name_H-M   'P 1'
#
loop_
_entity.id
_entity.type
_entity.pdbx_description
1 polymer ?
#
loop_
_entity_poly.entity_id
_entity_poly.type
_entity_poly.pdbx_seq_one_letter_code
_entity_poly.pdbx_strand_id
1 'polypeptide(L)'
;MDKRPPSLLAASAVALCVLLCACATPVFRDVDNAVAVAASDVQQDPEAFRGAEVVWGGRIVAVENRAETTEVEVVAYPLDRDQQPMPEEPSQGRFMLVLPGFVEPLDYAAGRHLTVHGALAGTQVGHVQERSYLYPVVRAIDVSI
;
A
#
# COMPACT_ATOMS: atom_id res chain seq x y z
N MET A 1 -35.45 44.46 -15.27
CA MET A 1 -34.46 44.65 -14.19
C MET A 1 -34.71 43.59 -13.13
N ASP A 2 -34.13 42.42 -13.30
CA ASP A 2 -34.28 41.28 -12.38
C ASP A 2 -33.36 41.47 -11.17
N LYS A 3 -33.93 41.74 -9.99
CA LYS A 3 -33.19 41.74 -8.73
C LYS A 3 -33.33 40.36 -8.10
N ARG A 4 -32.43 39.42 -8.45
CA ARG A 4 -32.30 38.17 -7.70
C ARG A 4 -31.89 38.52 -6.26
N PRO A 5 -32.63 38.10 -5.22
CA PRO A 5 -32.35 38.48 -3.86
C PRO A 5 -31.01 37.86 -3.40
N PRO A 6 -30.14 38.62 -2.71
CA PRO A 6 -28.81 38.15 -2.31
C PRO A 6 -28.83 36.92 -1.40
N SER A 7 -29.97 36.61 -0.76
CA SER A 7 -30.19 35.43 0.07
C SER A 7 -30.20 34.10 -0.70
N LEU A 8 -30.67 34.08 -1.96
CA LEU A 8 -30.68 32.85 -2.77
C LEU A 8 -29.29 32.47 -3.29
N LEU A 9 -28.43 33.46 -3.52
CA LEU A 9 -27.03 33.24 -3.90
C LEU A 9 -26.19 32.77 -2.70
N ALA A 10 -26.43 33.35 -1.52
CA ALA A 10 -25.76 32.93 -0.29
C ALA A 10 -26.14 31.50 0.15
N ALA A 11 -27.43 31.13 0.04
CA ALA A 11 -27.88 29.77 0.37
C ALA A 11 -27.30 28.70 -0.56
N SER A 12 -27.15 29.02 -1.85
CA SER A 12 -26.54 28.12 -2.84
C SER A 12 -25.04 27.93 -2.62
N ALA A 13 -24.34 29.00 -2.22
CA ALA A 13 -22.91 28.94 -1.89
C ALA A 13 -22.63 28.11 -0.62
N VAL A 14 -23.48 28.23 0.41
CA VAL A 14 -23.33 27.44 1.65
C VAL A 14 -23.64 25.96 1.42
N ALA A 15 -24.66 25.64 0.61
CA ALA A 15 -24.99 24.25 0.26
C ALA A 15 -23.87 23.57 -0.56
N LEU A 16 -23.16 24.33 -1.41
CA LEU A 16 -22.02 23.84 -2.17
C LEU A 16 -20.77 23.60 -1.30
N CYS A 17 -20.55 24.40 -0.26
CA CYS A 17 -19.42 24.21 0.67
C CYS A 17 -19.59 22.99 1.59
N VAL A 18 -20.82 22.58 1.93
CA VAL A 18 -21.06 21.41 2.79
C VAL A 18 -20.86 20.08 2.04
N LEU A 19 -20.96 20.06 0.71
CA LEU A 19 -20.80 18.85 -0.11
C LEU A 19 -19.34 18.43 -0.37
N LEU A 20 -18.35 19.22 0.08
CA LEU A 20 -16.92 18.97 -0.21
C LEU A 20 -16.11 18.42 0.98
N CYS A 21 -16.75 18.07 2.10
CA CYS A 21 -16.09 17.31 3.17
C CYS A 21 -16.06 15.81 2.83
N ALA A 22 -15.42 15.45 1.72
CA ALA A 22 -14.97 14.08 1.51
C ALA A 22 -13.75 13.87 2.41
N CYS A 23 -13.99 13.53 3.68
CA CYS A 23 -12.93 13.03 4.55
C CYS A 23 -12.47 11.70 3.95
N ALA A 24 -11.32 11.74 3.29
CA ALA A 24 -10.70 10.55 2.77
C ALA A 24 -10.26 9.70 3.98
N THR A 25 -10.77 8.47 4.02
CA THR A 25 -10.55 7.54 5.14
C THR A 25 -9.48 6.54 4.72
N PRO A 26 -8.49 6.24 5.59
CA PRO A 26 -7.49 5.22 5.28
C PRO A 26 -8.15 3.88 5.00
N VAL A 27 -7.53 3.10 4.11
CA VAL A 27 -8.00 1.79 3.67
C VAL A 27 -8.10 0.82 4.86
N PHE A 28 -6.99 0.63 5.57
CA PHE A 28 -6.94 -0.21 6.76
C PHE A 28 -7.15 0.63 8.01
N ARG A 29 -8.13 0.21 8.81
CA ARG A 29 -8.44 0.80 10.12
C ARG A 29 -7.84 -0.10 11.21
N ASP A 30 -7.59 0.49 12.38
CA ASP A 30 -7.15 -0.25 13.58
C ASP A 30 -5.79 -0.98 13.44
N VAL A 31 -4.86 -0.39 12.66
CA VAL A 31 -3.49 -0.88 12.47
C VAL A 31 -2.51 -0.36 13.55
N ASP A 32 -2.98 -0.18 14.79
CA ASP A 32 -2.22 0.46 15.88
C ASP A 32 -0.91 -0.27 16.25
N ASN A 33 -0.83 -1.55 15.91
CA ASN A 33 0.36 -2.39 16.14
C ASN A 33 1.36 -2.34 14.97
N ALA A 34 1.02 -1.68 13.86
CA ALA A 34 1.89 -1.59 12.70
C ALA A 34 3.03 -0.60 12.95
N VAL A 35 4.25 -1.05 12.71
CA VAL A 35 5.44 -0.20 12.86
C VAL A 35 5.68 0.63 11.60
N ALA A 36 5.97 1.91 11.78
CA ALA A 36 6.34 2.82 10.70
C ALA A 36 7.83 2.65 10.36
N VAL A 37 8.14 1.76 9.42
CA VAL A 37 9.51 1.44 8.97
C VAL A 37 9.53 1.23 7.46
N ALA A 38 10.61 1.60 6.78
CA ALA A 38 10.77 1.35 5.35
C ALA A 38 11.22 -0.11 5.07
N ALA A 39 10.86 -0.66 3.91
CA ALA A 39 11.30 -2.00 3.53
C ALA A 39 12.84 -2.11 3.43
N SER A 40 13.51 -1.05 3.00
CA SER A 40 14.98 -0.98 2.99
C SER A 40 15.60 -1.08 4.38
N ASP A 41 14.94 -0.55 5.42
CA ASP A 41 15.46 -0.60 6.79
C ASP A 41 15.31 -2.01 7.36
N VAL A 42 14.14 -2.64 7.14
CA VAL A 42 13.91 -4.06 7.50
C VAL A 42 14.87 -4.97 6.76
N GLN A 43 15.24 -4.65 5.51
CA GLN A 43 16.25 -5.41 4.76
C GLN A 43 17.63 -5.38 5.44
N GLN A 44 18.01 -4.27 6.10
CA GLN A 44 19.32 -4.17 6.77
C GLN A 44 19.36 -4.94 8.10
N ASP A 45 18.27 -4.99 8.85
CA ASP A 45 18.18 -5.71 10.13
C ASP A 45 16.83 -6.43 10.28
N PRO A 46 16.62 -7.58 9.58
CA PRO A 46 15.33 -8.26 9.58
C PRO A 46 14.92 -8.83 10.94
N GLU A 47 15.91 -9.18 11.77
CA GLU A 47 15.69 -9.80 13.06
C GLU A 47 15.02 -8.84 14.04
N ALA A 48 15.38 -7.55 13.98
CA ALA A 48 14.80 -6.50 14.82
C ALA A 48 13.30 -6.28 14.60
N PHE A 49 12.78 -6.63 13.41
CA PHE A 49 11.39 -6.39 13.02
C PHE A 49 10.57 -7.68 12.85
N ARG A 50 11.12 -8.85 13.20
CA ARG A 50 10.41 -10.13 13.03
C ARG A 50 9.08 -10.12 13.79
N GLY A 51 8.01 -10.49 13.09
CA GLY A 51 6.67 -10.60 13.66
C GLY A 51 5.95 -9.27 13.87
N ALA A 52 6.61 -8.14 13.62
CA ALA A 52 5.95 -6.85 13.61
C ALA A 52 4.99 -6.75 12.42
N GLU A 53 3.90 -6.01 12.61
CA GLU A 53 2.97 -5.69 11.53
C GLU A 53 3.44 -4.42 10.81
N VAL A 54 3.12 -4.32 9.52
CA VAL A 54 3.42 -3.16 8.68
C VAL A 54 2.22 -2.83 7.79
N VAL A 55 2.10 -1.56 7.44
CA VAL A 55 1.27 -1.12 6.32
C VAL A 55 2.19 -0.58 5.25
N TRP A 56 2.39 -1.36 4.19
CA TRP A 56 3.23 -1.00 3.06
C TRP A 56 2.43 -1.00 1.79
N GLY A 57 2.82 -0.18 0.83
CA GLY A 57 2.23 -0.24 -0.50
C GLY A 57 3.26 0.12 -1.54
N GLY A 58 2.91 -0.16 -2.78
CA GLY A 58 3.87 -0.08 -3.85
C GLY A 58 3.32 -0.54 -5.18
N ARG A 59 4.24 -0.61 -6.16
CA ARG A 59 3.94 -1.09 -7.50
C ARG A 59 4.36 -2.54 -7.66
N ILE A 60 3.43 -3.35 -8.17
CA ILE A 60 3.68 -4.76 -8.49
C ILE A 60 4.68 -4.85 -9.63
N VAL A 61 5.72 -5.67 -9.44
CA VAL A 61 6.73 -5.97 -10.44
C VAL A 61 6.48 -7.34 -11.06
N ALA A 62 6.20 -8.35 -10.24
CA ALA A 62 5.98 -9.71 -10.67
C ALA A 62 5.03 -10.46 -9.73
N VAL A 63 4.38 -11.50 -10.25
CA VAL A 63 3.50 -12.40 -9.50
C VAL A 63 3.86 -13.83 -9.87
N GLU A 64 4.04 -14.69 -8.87
CA GLU A 64 4.33 -16.10 -9.05
C GLU A 64 3.44 -16.95 -8.14
N ASN A 65 2.56 -17.75 -8.76
CA ASN A 65 1.75 -18.73 -8.04
C ASN A 65 2.61 -19.94 -7.65
N ARG A 66 2.65 -20.26 -6.36
CA ARG A 66 3.24 -21.48 -5.78
C ARG A 66 2.17 -22.53 -5.56
N ALA A 67 2.54 -23.66 -4.97
CA ALA A 67 1.62 -24.75 -4.66
C ALA A 67 0.52 -24.34 -3.67
N GLU A 68 0.84 -23.51 -2.66
CA GLU A 68 -0.08 -23.17 -1.57
C GLU A 68 -0.22 -21.65 -1.34
N THR A 69 0.58 -20.83 -2.02
CA THR A 69 0.65 -19.37 -1.82
C THR A 69 0.90 -18.67 -3.15
N THR A 70 0.68 -17.36 -3.18
CA THR A 70 1.19 -16.51 -4.26
C THR A 70 2.24 -15.56 -3.71
N GLU A 71 3.35 -15.45 -4.42
CA GLU A 71 4.40 -14.48 -4.16
C GLU A 71 4.24 -13.29 -5.10
N VAL A 72 4.14 -12.08 -4.55
CA VAL A 72 4.01 -10.83 -5.28
C VAL A 72 5.21 -9.95 -4.94
N GLU A 73 6.00 -9.64 -5.95
CA GLU A 73 7.16 -8.78 -5.82
C GLU A 73 6.73 -7.32 -5.96
N VAL A 74 7.06 -6.48 -4.96
CA VAL A 74 6.58 -5.10 -4.89
C VAL A 74 7.74 -4.13 -4.67
N VAL A 75 7.77 -3.03 -5.44
CA VAL A 75 8.60 -1.86 -5.14
C VAL A 75 7.83 -0.95 -4.20
N ALA A 76 8.32 -0.76 -2.98
CA ALA A 76 7.65 0.02 -1.95
C ALA A 76 7.80 1.52 -2.21
N TYR A 77 6.74 2.27 -1.94
CA TYR A 77 6.72 3.73 -1.94
C TYR A 77 6.14 4.24 -0.61
N PRO A 78 6.46 5.48 -0.22
CA PRO A 78 5.71 6.16 0.83
C PRO A 78 4.21 6.13 0.52
N LEU A 79 3.41 6.09 1.57
CA LEU A 79 1.96 6.13 1.48
C LEU A 79 1.45 7.54 1.82
N ASP A 80 0.42 7.98 1.12
CA ASP A 80 -0.33 9.16 1.51
C ASP A 80 -1.24 8.89 2.73
N ARG A 81 -2.00 9.91 3.15
CA ARG A 81 -2.95 9.80 4.28
C ARG A 81 -4.05 8.75 4.07
N ASP A 82 -4.33 8.41 2.81
CA ASP A 82 -5.36 7.46 2.38
C ASP A 82 -4.76 6.08 2.13
N GLN A 83 -3.50 5.88 2.54
CA GLN A 83 -2.72 4.68 2.36
C GLN A 83 -2.54 4.28 0.89
N GLN A 84 -2.51 5.27 -0.02
CA GLN A 84 -2.20 5.06 -1.43
C GLN A 84 -0.70 5.26 -1.68
N PRO A 85 -0.06 4.41 -2.49
CA PRO A 85 1.35 4.59 -2.83
C PRO A 85 1.62 5.88 -3.61
N MET A 86 2.70 6.59 -3.25
CA MET A 86 3.16 7.82 -3.89
C MET A 86 4.37 7.54 -4.81
N PRO A 87 4.17 7.09 -6.07
CA PRO A 87 5.26 6.69 -6.96
C PRO A 87 6.18 7.83 -7.41
N GLU A 88 5.80 9.08 -7.18
CA GLU A 88 6.61 10.28 -7.39
C GLU A 88 7.68 10.49 -6.32
N GLU A 89 7.53 9.85 -5.16
CA GLU A 89 8.51 9.88 -4.07
C GLU A 89 9.57 8.78 -4.22
N PRO A 90 10.76 8.92 -3.60
CA PRO A 90 11.79 7.90 -3.64
C PRO A 90 11.29 6.54 -3.12
N SER A 91 11.62 5.47 -3.84
CA SER A 91 11.26 4.10 -3.43
C SER A 91 11.89 3.73 -2.09
N GLN A 92 11.14 3.05 -1.24
CA GLN A 92 11.54 2.61 0.10
C GLN A 92 12.07 1.17 0.13
N GLY A 93 12.63 0.69 -0.97
CA GLY A 93 13.11 -0.68 -1.14
C GLY A 93 12.11 -1.59 -1.85
N ARG A 94 12.32 -2.91 -1.75
CA ARG A 94 11.45 -3.93 -2.35
C ARG A 94 11.13 -4.98 -1.31
N PHE A 95 9.92 -5.53 -1.35
CA PHE A 95 9.49 -6.60 -0.46
C PHE A 95 8.77 -7.70 -1.25
N MET A 96 8.73 -8.88 -0.65
CA MET A 96 7.97 -10.01 -1.15
C MET A 96 6.67 -10.12 -0.34
N LEU A 97 5.56 -9.85 -0.99
CA LEU A 97 4.22 -10.07 -0.43
C LEU A 97 3.82 -11.53 -0.66
N VAL A 98 3.41 -12.21 0.40
CA VAL A 98 2.93 -13.59 0.35
C VAL A 98 1.43 -13.60 0.64
N LEU A 99 0.65 -14.01 -0.36
CA LEU A 99 -0.80 -14.20 -0.30
C LEU A 99 -1.13 -15.68 -0.10
N PRO A 100 -2.20 -16.02 0.64
CA PRO A 100 -2.65 -17.40 0.77
C PRO A 100 -3.31 -17.90 -0.52
N GLY A 101 -2.97 -19.12 -0.94
CA GLY A 101 -3.60 -19.78 -2.08
C GLY A 101 -3.19 -19.20 -3.44
N PHE A 102 -4.03 -19.42 -4.44
CA PHE A 102 -3.87 -18.90 -5.79
C PHE A 102 -4.57 -17.54 -5.92
N VAL A 103 -3.94 -16.59 -6.61
CA VAL A 103 -4.62 -15.39 -7.11
C VAL A 103 -4.55 -15.32 -8.64
N GLU A 104 -5.59 -14.74 -9.23
CA GLU A 104 -5.65 -14.47 -10.66
C GLU A 104 -4.58 -13.43 -11.04
N PRO A 105 -3.60 -13.76 -11.89
CA PRO A 105 -2.52 -12.83 -12.24
C PRO A 105 -3.00 -11.52 -12.86
N LEU A 106 -4.17 -11.50 -13.51
CA LEU A 106 -4.75 -10.27 -14.06
C LEU A 106 -5.22 -9.31 -12.97
N ASP A 107 -5.67 -9.81 -11.81
CA ASP A 107 -6.01 -8.96 -10.68
C ASP A 107 -4.76 -8.33 -10.08
N TYR A 108 -3.64 -9.05 -10.07
CA TYR A 108 -2.34 -8.57 -9.56
C TYR A 108 -1.36 -8.20 -10.67
N ALA A 109 -1.85 -7.70 -11.81
CA ALA A 109 -1.01 -7.45 -12.97
C ALA A 109 0.16 -6.49 -12.66
N ALA A 110 1.32 -6.78 -13.24
CA ALA A 110 2.50 -5.93 -13.12
C ALA A 110 2.18 -4.49 -13.53
N GLY A 111 2.67 -3.53 -12.72
CA GLY A 111 2.38 -2.11 -12.89
C GLY A 111 1.20 -1.59 -12.07
N ARG A 112 0.31 -2.46 -11.56
CA ARG A 112 -0.72 -2.04 -10.59
C ARG A 112 -0.10 -1.61 -9.27
N HIS A 113 -0.80 -0.71 -8.57
CA HIS A 113 -0.49 -0.36 -7.20
C HIS A 113 -1.30 -1.22 -6.24
N LEU A 114 -0.69 -1.59 -5.13
CA LEU A 114 -1.38 -2.22 -4.00
C LEU A 114 -0.91 -1.59 -2.70
N THR A 115 -1.71 -1.81 -1.65
CA THR A 115 -1.38 -1.54 -0.26
C THR A 115 -1.73 -2.79 0.54
N VAL A 116 -0.86 -3.20 1.45
CA VAL A 116 -1.01 -4.37 2.30
C VAL A 116 -0.85 -3.98 3.76
N HIS A 117 -1.73 -4.50 4.61
CA HIS A 117 -1.50 -4.70 6.03
C HIS A 117 -1.07 -6.15 6.24
N GLY A 118 0.10 -6.36 6.84
CA GLY A 118 0.64 -7.70 6.99
C GLY A 118 1.74 -7.83 8.03
N ALA A 119 2.11 -9.08 8.33
CA ALA A 119 3.13 -9.40 9.31
C ALA A 119 4.47 -9.71 8.65
N LEU A 120 5.55 -9.17 9.20
CA LEU A 120 6.91 -9.45 8.77
C LEU A 120 7.34 -10.86 9.15
N ALA A 121 7.64 -11.68 8.15
CA ALA A 121 7.94 -13.10 8.29
C ALA A 121 9.43 -13.43 8.05
N GLY A 122 10.32 -12.44 8.21
CA GLY A 122 11.75 -12.55 7.96
C GLY A 122 12.11 -12.13 6.53
N THR A 123 13.06 -12.83 5.91
CA THR A 123 13.57 -12.48 4.58
C THR A 123 13.68 -13.68 3.65
N GLN A 124 13.56 -13.41 2.34
CA GLN A 124 13.81 -14.35 1.27
C GLN A 124 14.88 -13.80 0.33
N VAL A 125 15.84 -14.66 -0.05
CA VAL A 125 16.80 -14.30 -1.09
C VAL A 125 16.14 -14.46 -2.45
N GLY A 126 16.28 -13.45 -3.30
CA GLY A 126 15.87 -13.47 -4.69
C GLY A 126 16.84 -12.68 -5.56
N HIS A 127 16.37 -12.22 -6.71
CA HIS A 127 17.19 -11.48 -7.67
C HIS A 127 16.43 -10.26 -8.21
N VAL A 128 17.12 -9.12 -8.24
CA VAL A 128 16.71 -7.95 -9.01
C VAL A 128 17.62 -7.89 -10.23
N GLN A 129 17.05 -8.21 -11.39
CA GLN A 129 17.85 -8.45 -12.60
C GLN A 129 18.94 -9.49 -12.30
N GLU A 130 20.21 -9.17 -12.53
CA GLU A 130 21.34 -10.09 -12.33
C GLU A 130 21.96 -10.00 -10.92
N ARG A 131 21.36 -9.23 -9.99
CA ARG A 131 21.91 -9.01 -8.65
C ARG A 131 21.08 -9.72 -7.60
N SER A 132 21.75 -10.44 -6.70
CA SER A 132 21.09 -11.00 -5.51
C SER A 132 20.50 -9.87 -4.66
N TYR A 133 19.29 -10.09 -4.17
CA TYR A 133 18.57 -9.15 -3.31
C TYR A 133 17.90 -9.90 -2.16
N LEU A 134 17.95 -9.32 -0.98
CA LEU A 134 17.30 -9.85 0.22
C LEU A 134 15.97 -9.12 0.42
N TYR A 135 14.86 -9.81 0.17
CA TYR A 135 13.52 -9.26 0.31
C TYR A 135 13.03 -9.46 1.74
N PRO A 136 12.62 -8.39 2.46
CA PRO A 136 11.68 -8.53 3.55
C PRO A 136 10.42 -9.25 3.05
N VAL A 137 9.94 -10.22 3.81
CA VAL A 137 8.73 -10.98 3.49
C VAL A 137 7.57 -10.48 4.33
N VAL A 138 6.48 -10.10 3.68
CA VAL A 138 5.23 -9.70 4.32
C VAL A 138 4.19 -10.76 4.05
N ARG A 139 3.67 -11.41 5.10
CA ARG A 139 2.48 -12.26 4.97
C ARG A 139 1.25 -11.38 5.09
N ALA A 140 0.40 -11.43 4.06
CA ALA A 140 -0.81 -10.61 4.02
C ALA A 140 -1.78 -10.98 5.15
N ILE A 141 -2.27 -9.96 5.85
CA ILE A 141 -3.48 -10.03 6.68
C ILE A 141 -4.64 -9.48 5.85
N ASP A 142 -4.45 -8.32 5.22
CA ASP A 142 -5.41 -7.71 4.32
C ASP A 142 -4.69 -6.94 3.18
N VAL A 143 -5.33 -6.84 2.01
CA VAL A 143 -4.74 -6.24 0.79
C VAL A 143 -5.80 -5.44 0.03
N SER A 144 -5.40 -4.23 -0.39
CA SER A 144 -6.16 -3.36 -1.26
C SER A 144 -5.39 -3.11 -2.56
N ILE A 145 -6.09 -3.13 -3.70
CA ILE A 145 -5.52 -3.02 -5.05
C ILE A 145 -6.43 -2.24 -6.00
#